data_AF-A0A9W9ZC35-F1
#
_entry.id   AF-A0A9W9ZC35-F1
#
_cell.length_a   1.000
_cell.length_b   1.000
_cell.length_c   1.000
_cell.angle_alpha   90.00
_cell.angle_beta   90.00
_cell.angle_gamma   90.00
#
_symmetry.space_group_name_H-M   'P 1'
#
loop_
_entity.id
_entity.type
_entity.pdbx_description
1 polymer ?
#
loop_
_entity_poly.entity_id
_entity_poly.type
_entity_poly.pdbx_seq_one_letter_code
_entity_poly.pdbx_strand_id
1 'polypeptide(L)'
;MPKLRFFDTYSKSKCFLDKLTRYVVKLCKCRDWFMPGGDQGIPVCDYQTSDACMWPAWEYFQDNKLDKCPVACESVEFSAQLSYARYPANTFADQLLSKNRNLTGTVQENRQYLRDNLLELKIYYESLTFADVRQVPSYDLYSLLGDVGGQIGLFLGASLLTLVEYLDLCAMVLFTKYKYRNK
;
A
#
# COMPACT_ATOMS: atom_id res chain seq x y z
N MET A 1 2.19 -8.56 -8.11
CA MET A 1 1.72 -7.15 -8.18
C MET A 1 1.98 -6.59 -9.57
N PRO A 2 1.18 -5.62 -10.07
CA PRO A 2 1.40 -5.06 -11.40
C PRO A 2 2.73 -4.29 -11.45
N LYS A 3 3.50 -4.46 -12.52
CA LYS A 3 4.78 -3.80 -12.73
C LYS A 3 4.57 -2.30 -13.01
N LEU A 4 5.17 -1.45 -12.18
CA LEU A 4 5.18 0.00 -12.35
C LEU A 4 6.23 0.41 -13.39
N ARG A 5 6.04 1.58 -14.03
CA ARG A 5 6.92 2.08 -15.10
C ARG A 5 7.92 3.09 -14.57
N PHE A 6 7.53 3.87 -13.57
CA PHE A 6 8.36 4.92 -13.00
C PHE A 6 8.91 4.64 -11.60
N PHE A 7 8.49 3.54 -10.96
CA PHE A 7 8.92 3.17 -9.61
C PHE A 7 9.33 1.69 -9.57
N ASP A 8 10.35 1.37 -8.77
CA ASP A 8 10.81 -0.02 -8.60
C ASP A 8 9.97 -0.80 -7.58
N THR A 9 9.47 -0.11 -6.55
CA THR A 9 8.73 -0.70 -5.43
C THR A 9 7.25 -0.35 -5.51
N TYR A 10 6.39 -1.37 -5.31
CA TYR A 10 4.95 -1.19 -5.34
C TYR A 10 4.43 -0.57 -4.05
N SER A 11 3.62 0.48 -4.19
CA SER A 11 2.70 0.94 -3.14
C SER A 11 1.42 1.43 -3.79
N LYS A 12 0.31 1.48 -3.05
CA LYS A 12 -0.97 1.96 -3.58
C LYS A 12 -0.85 3.38 -4.14
N SER A 13 -0.19 4.29 -3.41
CA SER A 13 0.05 5.67 -3.84
C SER A 13 0.97 5.77 -5.06
N LYS A 14 2.02 4.95 -5.14
CA LYS A 14 2.90 4.89 -6.33
C LYS A 14 2.15 4.34 -7.55
N CYS A 15 1.28 3.34 -7.37
CA CYS A 15 0.42 2.83 -8.44
C CYS A 15 -0.55 3.90 -8.96
N PHE A 16 -1.18 4.64 -8.05
CA PHE A 16 -2.04 5.76 -8.39
C PHE A 16 -1.28 6.81 -9.21
N LEU A 17 -0.13 7.27 -8.72
CA LEU A 17 0.67 8.30 -9.38
C LEU A 17 1.23 7.83 -10.73
N ASP A 18 1.68 6.58 -10.84
CA ASP A 18 2.17 5.98 -12.09
C ASP A 18 1.08 5.91 -13.16
N LYS A 19 -0.14 5.49 -12.80
CA LYS A 19 -1.27 5.43 -13.74
C LYS A 19 -1.78 6.81 -14.14
N LEU A 20 -1.88 7.72 -13.18
CA LEU A 20 -2.28 9.09 -13.42
C LEU A 20 -1.29 9.78 -14.37
N THR A 21 0.00 9.64 -14.11
CA THR A 21 1.05 10.18 -14.99
C THR A 21 0.96 9.58 -16.39
N ARG A 22 0.75 8.26 -16.52
CA ARG A 22 0.55 7.63 -17.85
C ARG A 22 -0.68 8.18 -18.58
N TYR A 23 -1.76 8.46 -17.85
CA TYR A 23 -2.99 9.01 -18.43
C TYR A 23 -2.79 10.44 -18.93
N VAL A 24 -2.23 11.30 -18.09
CA VAL A 24 -1.93 12.71 -18.40
C VAL A 24 -0.92 12.82 -19.54
N VAL A 25 0.18 12.05 -19.50
CA VAL A 25 1.18 12.05 -20.58
C VAL A 25 0.59 11.55 -21.91
N LYS A 26 -0.36 10.62 -21.87
CA LYS A 26 -1.02 10.13 -23.10
C LYS A 26 -1.91 11.21 -23.75
N LEU A 27 -2.56 12.06 -22.95
CA LEU A 27 -3.47 13.11 -23.42
C LEU A 27 -2.72 14.41 -23.75
N CYS A 28 -1.94 14.91 -22.80
CA CYS A 28 -1.34 16.25 -22.85
C CYS A 28 0.15 16.23 -23.24
N LYS A 29 0.79 15.06 -23.35
CA LYS A 29 2.22 14.87 -23.68
C LYS A 29 3.21 15.53 -22.72
N CYS A 30 2.74 16.04 -21.61
CA CYS A 30 3.52 16.68 -20.57
C CYS A 30 3.14 16.09 -19.21
N ARG A 31 3.91 16.43 -18.17
CA ARG A 31 3.67 16.00 -16.78
C ARG A 31 3.68 17.19 -15.84
N ASP A 32 3.12 17.03 -14.65
CA ASP A 32 3.32 18.02 -13.59
C ASP A 32 4.72 17.89 -12.95
N TRP A 33 5.15 18.91 -12.22
CA TRP A 33 6.49 18.98 -11.60
C TRP A 33 6.73 17.84 -10.60
N PHE A 34 5.72 17.44 -9.84
CA PHE A 34 5.79 16.33 -8.88
C PHE A 34 5.55 14.95 -9.51
N MET A 35 5.04 14.89 -10.75
CA MET A 35 4.80 13.61 -11.42
C MET A 35 6.13 13.00 -11.87
N PRO A 36 6.28 11.66 -11.74
CA PRO A 36 7.49 10.98 -12.17
C PRO A 36 7.64 10.96 -13.70
N GLY A 37 8.80 10.53 -14.20
CA GLY A 37 9.07 10.44 -15.65
C GLY A 37 9.96 11.54 -16.21
N GLY A 38 10.58 12.36 -15.34
CA GLY A 38 11.65 13.28 -15.74
C GLY A 38 12.83 12.55 -16.41
N ASP A 39 13.23 11.40 -15.88
CA ASP A 39 14.32 10.57 -16.42
C ASP A 39 14.02 10.01 -17.82
N GLN A 40 12.74 9.96 -18.22
CA GLN A 40 12.31 9.52 -19.55
C GLN A 40 12.22 10.68 -20.56
N GLY A 41 12.70 11.88 -20.19
CA GLY A 41 12.69 13.06 -21.06
C GLY A 41 11.32 13.70 -21.24
N ILE A 42 10.36 13.43 -20.35
CA ILE A 42 9.01 14.02 -20.42
C ILE A 42 9.06 15.45 -19.84
N PRO A 43 8.71 16.48 -20.63
CA PRO A 43 8.75 17.87 -20.17
C PRO A 43 7.64 18.17 -19.18
N VAL A 44 7.90 19.13 -18.31
CA VAL A 44 6.88 19.68 -17.40
C VAL A 44 5.90 20.52 -18.23
N CYS A 45 4.60 20.45 -17.92
CA CYS A 45 3.57 21.22 -18.60
C CYS A 45 3.74 22.74 -18.34
N ASP A 46 3.54 23.55 -19.38
CA ASP A 46 3.34 24.99 -19.23
C ASP A 46 2.03 25.29 -18.51
N TYR A 47 1.92 26.49 -17.92
CA TYR A 47 0.72 26.92 -17.20
C TYR A 47 -0.56 26.81 -18.06
N GLN A 48 -0.52 27.24 -19.32
CA GLN A 48 -1.69 27.17 -20.22
C GLN A 48 -2.12 25.72 -20.50
N THR A 49 -1.17 24.83 -20.75
CA THR A 49 -1.44 23.41 -21.02
C THR A 49 -1.90 22.69 -19.74
N SER A 50 -1.37 23.11 -18.60
CA SER A 50 -1.75 22.60 -17.29
C SER A 50 -3.22 22.90 -16.99
N ASP A 51 -3.64 24.15 -17.18
CA ASP A 51 -5.03 24.60 -16.99
C ASP A 51 -5.99 23.99 -18.01
N ALA A 52 -5.63 23.99 -19.30
CA ALA A 52 -6.53 23.54 -20.36
C ALA A 52 -6.66 22.01 -20.49
N CYS A 53 -5.64 21.23 -20.10
CA CYS A 53 -5.61 19.79 -20.36
C CYS A 53 -5.30 18.95 -19.10
N MET A 54 -4.25 19.30 -18.35
CA MET A 54 -3.77 18.47 -17.24
C MET A 54 -4.79 18.38 -16.10
N TRP A 55 -5.31 19.53 -15.63
CA TRP A 55 -6.30 19.59 -14.55
C TRP A 55 -7.61 18.87 -14.91
N PRO A 56 -8.26 19.14 -16.07
CA PRO A 56 -9.44 18.40 -16.49
C PRO A 56 -9.18 16.90 -16.65
N ALA A 57 -8.01 16.51 -17.16
CA ALA A 57 -7.64 15.10 -17.30
C ALA A 57 -7.44 14.42 -15.94
N TRP A 58 -6.87 15.13 -14.96
CA TRP A 58 -6.74 14.65 -13.59
C TRP A 58 -8.11 14.43 -12.96
N GLU A 59 -8.99 15.43 -12.99
CA GLU A 59 -10.34 15.36 -12.42
C GLU A 59 -11.12 14.20 -13.02
N TYR A 60 -11.10 14.07 -14.36
CA TYR A 60 -11.74 12.96 -15.04
C TYR A 60 -11.17 11.59 -14.63
N PHE A 61 -9.86 11.49 -14.40
CA PHE A 61 -9.23 10.25 -13.95
C PHE A 61 -9.69 9.84 -12.56
N GLN A 62 -9.79 10.82 -11.65
CA GLN A 62 -10.20 10.62 -10.27
C GLN A 62 -11.71 10.31 -10.15
N ASP A 63 -12.56 11.05 -10.87
CA ASP A 63 -14.00 10.87 -10.86
C ASP A 63 -14.43 9.51 -11.42
N ASN A 64 -13.79 9.07 -12.52
CA ASN A 64 -14.07 7.78 -13.14
C ASN A 64 -13.36 6.60 -12.46
N LYS A 65 -12.58 6.83 -11.40
CA LYS A 65 -11.84 5.79 -10.66
C LYS A 65 -11.07 4.86 -11.61
N LEU A 66 -10.35 5.45 -12.56
CA LEU A 66 -9.56 4.70 -13.54
C LEU A 66 -8.32 4.04 -12.90
N ASP A 67 -8.07 4.30 -11.62
CA ASP A 67 -7.06 3.71 -10.77
C ASP A 67 -7.45 2.29 -10.29
N LYS A 68 -7.39 1.30 -11.18
CA LYS A 68 -7.49 -0.11 -10.78
C LYS A 68 -6.22 -0.60 -10.05
N CYS A 69 -5.94 -0.10 -8.86
CA CYS A 69 -4.74 -0.39 -8.08
C CYS A 69 -5.08 -1.29 -6.87
N PRO A 70 -4.66 -2.57 -6.85
CA PRO A 70 -4.90 -3.44 -5.71
C PRO A 70 -4.11 -2.97 -4.49
N VAL A 71 -4.57 -3.34 -3.29
CA VAL A 71 -3.79 -3.13 -2.07
C VAL A 71 -2.48 -3.93 -2.12
N ALA A 72 -1.43 -3.40 -1.52
CA ALA A 72 -0.17 -4.12 -1.39
C ALA A 72 -0.35 -5.23 -0.33
N CYS A 73 0.28 -6.39 -0.55
CA CYS A 73 0.32 -7.49 0.40
C CYS A 73 1.19 -7.15 1.62
N GLU A 74 2.21 -6.33 1.42
CA GLU A 74 3.09 -5.84 2.47
C GLU A 74 3.03 -4.31 2.45
N SER A 75 2.67 -3.74 3.60
CA SER A 75 2.63 -2.29 3.80
C SER A 75 2.85 -1.96 5.26
N VAL A 76 3.60 -0.89 5.51
CA VAL A 76 3.78 -0.31 6.84
C VAL A 76 2.91 0.94 6.93
N GLU A 77 2.08 1.01 7.96
CA GLU A 77 1.21 2.15 8.23
C GLU A 77 1.60 2.78 9.57
N PHE A 78 1.67 4.11 9.60
CA PHE A 78 1.97 4.88 10.81
C PHE A 78 0.72 5.67 11.21
N SER A 79 0.08 5.28 12.31
CA SER A 79 -0.98 6.08 12.92
C SER A 79 -0.34 7.23 13.72
N ALA A 80 -0.77 8.46 13.44
CA ALA A 80 -0.27 9.65 14.12
C ALA A 80 -1.33 10.18 15.08
N GLN A 81 -0.93 10.46 16.32
CA GLN A 81 -1.71 11.24 17.28
C GLN A 81 -1.07 12.62 17.44
N LEU A 82 -1.89 13.67 17.37
CA LEU A 82 -1.41 15.04 17.41
C LEU A 82 -1.71 15.66 18.77
N SER A 83 -0.68 16.27 19.37
CA SER A 83 -0.81 17.09 20.57
C SER A 83 -0.17 18.46 20.30
N TYR A 84 -0.80 19.52 20.82
CA TYR A 84 -0.40 20.89 20.56
C TYR A 84 -0.18 21.63 21.87
N ALA A 85 0.86 22.45 21.90
CA ALA A 85 1.17 23.35 23.00
C ALA A 85 1.57 24.73 22.48
N ARG A 86 1.33 25.76 23.30
CA ARG A 86 1.70 27.14 22.97
C ARG A 86 3.22 27.27 22.92
N TYR A 87 3.76 27.50 21.73
CA TYR A 87 5.18 27.76 21.49
C TYR A 87 5.37 29.15 20.85
N PRO A 88 6.42 29.91 21.21
CA PRO A 88 7.26 29.75 22.38
C PRO A 88 6.54 30.14 23.70
N ALA A 89 7.00 29.57 24.81
CA ALA A 89 6.63 30.03 26.15
C ALA A 89 7.13 31.47 26.36
N ASN A 90 6.44 32.25 27.21
CA ASN A 90 6.78 33.68 27.39
C ASN A 90 8.23 33.89 27.84
N THR A 91 8.72 33.07 28.78
CA THR A 91 10.11 33.12 29.28
C THR A 91 11.12 32.82 28.18
N PHE A 92 10.85 31.83 27.35
CA PHE A 92 11.70 31.46 26.22
C PHE A 92 11.67 32.51 25.11
N ALA A 93 10.50 33.09 24.83
CA ALA A 93 10.36 34.20 23.89
C ALA A 93 11.21 35.40 24.32
N ASP A 94 11.18 35.76 25.61
CA ASP A 94 11.99 36.87 26.15
C ASP A 94 13.49 36.59 26.04
N GLN A 95 13.92 35.35 26.28
CA GLN A 95 15.30 34.95 26.05
C GLN A 95 15.69 35.07 24.57
N LEU A 96 14.84 34.63 23.64
CA LEU A 96 15.08 34.77 22.20
C LEU A 96 15.17 36.24 21.77
N LEU A 97 14.28 37.10 22.29
CA LEU A 97 14.29 38.54 22.03
C LEU A 97 15.54 39.21 22.59
N SER A 98 16.03 38.79 23.76
CA SER A 98 17.27 39.33 24.34
C SER A 98 18.52 39.00 23.52
N LYS A 99 18.49 37.89 22.76
CA LYS A 99 19.58 37.47 21.87
C LYS A 99 19.47 38.09 20.47
N ASN A 100 18.26 38.31 19.96
CA ASN A 100 18.03 38.86 18.62
C ASN A 100 17.70 40.37 18.67
N ARG A 101 18.73 41.21 18.52
CA ARG A 101 18.63 42.69 18.60
C ARG A 101 18.09 43.40 17.34
N ASN A 102 17.67 42.67 16.31
CA ASN A 102 17.27 43.25 15.03
C ASN A 102 15.76 43.55 14.92
N LEU A 103 14.98 43.34 15.99
CA LEU A 103 13.54 43.58 16.00
C LEU A 103 13.24 44.99 16.53
N THR A 104 12.56 45.80 15.73
CA THR A 104 12.32 47.24 15.97
C THR A 104 10.96 47.55 16.60
N GLY A 105 10.16 46.52 16.96
CA GLY A 105 8.83 46.67 17.58
C GLY A 105 8.84 46.61 19.12
N THR A 106 7.66 46.80 19.73
CA THR A 106 7.48 46.61 21.18
C THR A 106 7.68 45.14 21.58
N VAL A 107 7.97 44.89 22.86
CA VAL A 107 8.17 43.51 23.38
C VAL A 107 6.95 42.63 23.11
N GLN A 108 5.74 43.17 23.17
CA GLN A 108 4.51 42.42 22.92
C GLN A 108 4.33 42.09 21.43
N GLU A 109 4.58 43.04 20.53
CA GLU A 109 4.52 42.82 19.08
C GLU A 109 5.57 41.81 18.63
N ASN A 110 6.80 41.92 19.15
CA ASN A 110 7.86 40.97 18.83
C ASN A 110 7.53 39.57 19.37
N ARG A 111 6.91 39.45 20.55
CA ARG A 111 6.42 38.16 21.06
C ARG A 111 5.33 37.58 20.15
N GLN A 112 4.41 38.39 19.67
CA GLN A 112 3.34 37.94 18.77
C GLN A 112 3.91 37.50 17.42
N TYR A 113 4.84 38.27 16.86
CA TYR A 113 5.57 37.91 15.64
C TYR A 113 6.29 36.56 15.77
N LEU A 114 6.94 36.31 16.91
CA LEU A 114 7.57 35.01 17.15
C LEU A 114 6.56 33.85 17.23
N ARG A 115 5.37 34.10 17.76
CA ARG A 115 4.31 33.08 17.86
C ARG A 115 3.68 32.74 16.52
N ASP A 116 3.55 33.75 15.66
CA ASP A 116 2.93 33.58 14.35
C ASP A 116 3.89 32.93 13.34
N ASN A 117 5.20 33.03 13.57
CA ASN A 117 6.22 32.55 12.63
C ASN A 117 7.05 31.34 13.11
N LEU A 118 7.12 31.05 14.42
CA LEU A 118 7.86 29.88 14.92
C LEU A 118 6.94 28.70 15.24
N LEU A 119 7.31 27.54 14.68
CA LEU A 119 6.71 26.24 14.98
C LEU A 119 7.80 25.28 15.46
N GLU A 120 7.52 24.54 16.52
CA GLU A 120 8.32 23.39 16.94
C GLU A 120 7.55 22.10 16.62
N LEU A 121 8.07 21.27 15.72
CA LEU A 121 7.50 19.98 15.36
C LEU A 121 8.35 18.85 15.96
N LYS A 122 7.75 18.06 16.85
CA LYS A 122 8.39 16.88 17.47
C LYS A 122 7.68 15.62 16.99
N ILE A 123 8.38 14.80 16.23
CA ILE A 123 7.91 13.49 15.75
C ILE A 123 8.65 12.41 16.54
N TYR A 124 7.91 11.60 17.27
CA TYR A 124 8.45 10.50 18.05
C TYR A 124 7.43 9.35 18.11
N TYR A 125 7.92 8.15 18.39
CA TYR A 125 7.05 6.99 18.61
C TYR A 125 6.46 7.02 20.01
N GLU A 126 5.15 6.78 20.13
CA GLU A 126 4.47 6.68 21.42
C GLU A 126 5.05 5.53 22.27
N SER A 127 5.32 4.39 21.63
CA SER A 127 5.96 3.23 22.24
C SER A 127 6.91 2.56 21.24
N LEU A 128 7.83 1.73 21.75
CA LEU A 128 8.74 0.90 20.92
C LEU A 128 8.08 -0.39 20.42
N THR A 129 6.76 -0.52 20.58
CA THR A 129 6.00 -1.70 20.16
C THR A 129 5.35 -1.45 18.80
N PHE A 130 5.36 -2.45 17.92
CA PHE A 130 4.68 -2.40 16.64
C PHE A 130 3.56 -3.44 16.60
N ALA A 131 2.48 -3.13 15.87
CA ALA A 131 1.43 -4.07 15.58
C ALA A 131 1.70 -4.73 14.22
N ASP A 132 1.73 -6.06 14.19
CA ASP A 132 1.89 -6.84 12.96
C ASP A 132 0.57 -7.53 12.62
N VAL A 133 -0.02 -7.19 11.48
CA VAL A 133 -1.31 -7.71 11.01
C VAL A 133 -1.07 -8.54 9.76
N ARG A 134 -1.22 -9.86 9.89
CA ARG A 134 -1.02 -10.82 8.80
C ARG A 134 -2.31 -11.54 8.46
N GLN A 135 -2.63 -11.59 7.18
CA GLN A 135 -3.73 -12.41 6.67
C GLN A 135 -3.21 -13.82 6.39
N VAL A 136 -3.74 -14.79 7.11
CA VAL A 136 -3.45 -16.21 6.91
C VAL A 136 -4.71 -16.92 6.37
N PRO A 137 -4.56 -17.92 5.49
CA PRO A 137 -5.72 -18.67 5.01
C PRO A 137 -6.44 -19.33 6.19
N SER A 138 -7.78 -19.23 6.22
CA SER A 138 -8.60 -19.85 7.28
C SER A 138 -8.62 -21.38 7.19
N TYR A 139 -8.30 -21.93 6.01
CA TYR A 139 -8.33 -23.36 5.76
C TYR A 139 -7.19 -23.74 4.83
N ASP A 140 -6.35 -24.66 5.29
CA ASP A 140 -5.22 -25.15 4.54
C ASP A 140 -5.53 -26.51 3.90
N LEU A 141 -4.75 -26.92 2.90
CA LEU A 141 -4.86 -28.23 2.27
C LEU A 141 -4.74 -29.38 3.28
N TYR A 142 -3.88 -29.22 4.30
CA TYR A 142 -3.74 -30.21 5.36
C TYR A 142 -4.99 -30.31 6.24
N SER A 143 -5.65 -29.19 6.54
CA SER A 143 -6.94 -29.18 7.25
C SER A 143 -8.02 -29.86 6.41
N LEU A 144 -8.06 -29.60 5.10
CA LEU A 144 -8.97 -30.26 4.16
C LEU A 144 -8.83 -31.79 4.19
N LEU A 145 -7.59 -32.26 4.03
CA LEU A 145 -7.31 -33.69 4.03
C LEU A 145 -7.58 -34.32 5.40
N GLY A 146 -7.33 -33.59 6.48
CA GLY A 146 -7.67 -34.01 7.85
C GLY A 146 -9.17 -34.21 8.05
N ASP A 147 -9.98 -33.26 7.61
CA ASP A 147 -11.44 -33.34 7.77
C ASP A 147 -12.05 -34.42 6.87
N VAL A 148 -11.64 -34.48 5.60
CA VAL A 148 -12.12 -35.51 4.67
C VAL A 148 -11.69 -36.91 5.14
N GLY A 149 -10.41 -37.08 5.48
CA GLY A 149 -9.87 -38.34 5.98
C GLY A 149 -10.50 -38.75 7.31
N GLY A 150 -10.75 -37.78 8.19
CA GLY A 150 -11.43 -38.00 9.47
C GLY A 150 -12.86 -38.48 9.30
N GLN A 151 -13.64 -37.86 8.39
CA GLN A 151 -15.02 -38.28 8.12
C GLN A 151 -15.08 -39.66 7.45
N ILE A 152 -14.21 -39.94 6.48
CA ILE A 152 -14.11 -41.27 5.84
C ILE A 152 -13.70 -42.34 6.87
N GLY A 153 -12.71 -42.04 7.70
CA GLY A 153 -12.24 -42.94 8.75
C GLY A 153 -13.30 -43.22 9.82
N LEU A 154 -14.07 -42.20 10.21
CA LEU A 154 -15.11 -42.34 11.23
C LEU A 154 -16.32 -43.14 10.73
N PHE A 155 -16.84 -42.83 9.53
CA PHE A 155 -18.07 -43.46 9.04
C PHE A 155 -17.84 -44.81 8.36
N LEU A 156 -16.75 -44.97 7.61
CA LEU A 156 -16.50 -46.19 6.83
C LEU A 156 -15.45 -47.09 7.49
N GLY A 157 -14.72 -46.62 8.51
CA GLY A 157 -13.52 -47.31 9.01
C GLY A 157 -12.41 -47.41 7.95
N ALA A 158 -12.54 -46.64 6.86
CA ALA A 158 -11.67 -46.70 5.71
C ALA A 158 -10.48 -45.76 5.89
N SER A 159 -9.31 -46.20 5.43
CA SER A 159 -8.08 -45.41 5.46
C SER A 159 -7.49 -45.27 4.06
N LEU A 160 -6.40 -44.49 3.93
CA LEU A 160 -5.67 -44.40 2.67
C LEU A 160 -5.22 -45.77 2.15
N LEU A 161 -4.88 -46.71 3.05
CA LEU A 161 -4.50 -48.07 2.67
C LEU A 161 -5.67 -48.84 2.02
N THR A 162 -6.89 -48.67 2.54
CA THR A 162 -8.08 -49.31 1.95
C THR A 162 -8.40 -48.79 0.55
N LEU A 163 -8.07 -47.51 0.26
CA LEU A 163 -8.20 -46.94 -1.09
C LEU A 163 -7.19 -47.59 -2.05
N VAL A 164 -5.93 -47.74 -1.63
CA VAL A 164 -4.89 -48.39 -2.43
C VAL A 164 -5.24 -49.85 -2.73
N GLU A 165 -5.72 -50.57 -1.73
CA GLU A 165 -6.15 -51.96 -1.89
C GLU A 165 -7.29 -52.10 -2.92
N TYR A 166 -8.26 -51.19 -2.89
CA TYR A 166 -9.34 -51.17 -3.88
C TYR A 166 -8.83 -50.86 -5.30
N LEU A 167 -7.86 -49.95 -5.43
CA LEU A 167 -7.23 -49.63 -6.72
C LEU A 167 -6.44 -50.82 -7.28
N ASP A 168 -5.69 -51.54 -6.45
CA ASP A 168 -4.96 -52.74 -6.85
C ASP A 168 -5.91 -53.84 -7.31
N LEU A 169 -7.01 -54.07 -6.57
CA LEU A 169 -8.05 -55.01 -6.96
C LEU A 169 -8.66 -54.63 -8.33
N CYS A 170 -9.01 -53.35 -8.52
CA CYS A 170 -9.53 -52.86 -9.80
C CYS A 170 -8.54 -53.08 -10.95
N ALA A 171 -7.26 -52.76 -10.73
CA ALA A 171 -6.20 -52.94 -11.71
C ALA A 171 -6.04 -54.42 -12.09
N MET A 172 -6.03 -55.33 -11.12
CA MET A 172 -5.96 -56.78 -11.37
C MET A 172 -7.17 -57.29 -12.17
N VAL A 173 -8.38 -56.83 -11.83
CA VAL A 173 -9.61 -57.21 -12.55
C VAL A 173 -9.59 -56.69 -13.99
N LEU A 174 -9.18 -55.44 -14.20
CA LEU A 174 -9.05 -54.85 -15.54
C LEU A 174 -7.99 -55.58 -16.38
N PHE A 175 -6.84 -55.88 -15.79
CA PHE A 175 -5.77 -56.63 -16.45
C PHE A 175 -6.24 -58.04 -16.84
N THR A 176 -6.96 -58.71 -15.95
CA THR A 176 -7.51 -60.05 -16.20
C THR A 176 -8.56 -60.01 -17.30
N LYS A 177 -9.49 -59.05 -17.29
CA LYS A 177 -10.47 -58.86 -18.37
C LYS A 177 -9.80 -58.53 -19.70
N TYR A 178 -8.77 -57.70 -19.70
CA TYR A 178 -8.02 -57.38 -20.91
C TYR A 178 -7.32 -58.61 -21.49
N LYS A 179 -6.66 -59.40 -20.64
CA LYS A 179 -5.98 -60.64 -21.05
C LYS A 179 -6.96 -61.73 -21.52
N TYR A 180 -8.16 -61.80 -20.95
CA TYR A 180 -9.21 -62.74 -21.38
C TYR A 180 -9.92 -62.29 -22.66
N ARG A 181 -9.95 -60.98 -22.96
CA ARG A 181 -10.53 -60.41 -24.18
C ARG A 181 -9.57 -60.42 -25.37
N ASN A 182 -8.26 -60.47 -25.13
CA ASN A 182 -7.20 -60.58 -26.16
C ASN A 182 -6.67 -62.02 -26.35
N LYS A 183 -7.38 -63.02 -25.81
CA LYS A 183 -7.23 -64.44 -26.15
C LYS A 183 -8.43 -64.87 -26.98
#